data_AF-A0A538RPK9-F1
#
_entry.id   AF-A0A538RPK9-F1
#
_cell.length_a   1.000
_cell.length_b   1.000
_cell.length_c   1.000
_cell.angle_alpha   90.00
_cell.angle_beta   90.00
_cell.angle_gamma   90.00
#
_symmetry.space_group_name_H-M   'P 1'
#
loop_
_entity.id
_entity.type
_entity.pdbx_description
1 polymer ?
#
loop_
_entity_poly.entity_id
_entity_poly.type
_entity_poly.pdbx_seq_one_letter_code
_entity_poly.pdbx_strand_id
1 'polypeptide(L)'
;GRRLPRWPIDQASLGFTYQPIQPVRVNLDYRFVGARNNNANNDRGQKSGSFGVINISATYDVTNQWQVYGRIDNLFNQRYEEILTFGTPIRSIFGGVKFTY
;
A
#
# COMPACT_ATOMS: atom_id res chain seq x y z
N GLY A 1 -26.42 -12.09 18.51
CA GLY A 1 -26.28 -12.56 17.11
C GLY A 1 -24.81 -12.83 16.81
N ARG A 2 -24.47 -14.01 16.28
CA ARG A 2 -23.09 -14.44 16.03
C ARG A 2 -22.55 -13.74 14.76
N ARG A 3 -21.35 -13.16 14.86
CA ARG A 3 -20.73 -12.32 13.81
C ARG A 3 -20.03 -13.15 12.73
N LEU A 4 -20.06 -12.66 11.50
CA LEU A 4 -19.40 -13.26 10.33
C LEU A 4 -17.88 -13.05 10.41
N PRO A 5 -17.06 -14.12 10.30
CA PRO A 5 -15.61 -14.02 10.19
C PRO A 5 -15.18 -13.32 8.88
N ARG A 6 -14.02 -12.65 8.89
CA ARG A 6 -13.24 -12.17 7.73
C ARG A 6 -13.59 -10.81 7.08
N TRP A 7 -14.56 -10.05 7.57
CA TRP A 7 -14.72 -8.66 7.10
C TRP A 7 -13.82 -7.70 7.89
N PRO A 8 -12.97 -6.88 7.24
CA PRO A 8 -12.23 -5.81 7.92
C PRO A 8 -13.22 -4.84 8.58
N ILE A 9 -13.01 -4.54 9.85
CA ILE A 9 -13.94 -3.69 10.63
C ILE A 9 -13.91 -2.25 10.10
N ASP A 10 -12.73 -1.75 9.73
CA ASP A 10 -12.53 -0.43 9.15
C ASP A 10 -11.44 -0.48 8.07
N GLN A 11 -11.63 0.18 6.94
CA GLN A 11 -10.59 0.41 5.93
C GLN A 11 -10.68 1.84 5.40
N ALA A 12 -9.53 2.48 5.21
CA ALA A 12 -9.44 3.80 4.62
C ALA A 12 -8.24 3.88 3.68
N SER A 13 -8.37 4.67 2.61
CA SER A 13 -7.28 4.97 1.68
C SER A 13 -7.26 6.45 1.35
N LEU A 14 -6.07 7.05 1.35
CA LEU A 14 -5.83 8.43 0.98
C LEU A 14 -4.76 8.47 -0.10
N GLY A 15 -5.01 9.22 -1.18
CA GLY A 15 -4.06 9.43 -2.26
C GLY A 15 -3.77 10.92 -2.41
N PHE A 16 -2.50 11.26 -2.54
CA PHE A 16 -2.04 12.62 -2.80
C PHE A 16 -1.12 12.62 -4.03
N THR A 17 -1.44 13.48 -4.99
CA THR A 17 -0.63 13.67 -6.20
C THR A 17 -0.16 15.11 -6.27
N TYR A 18 1.13 15.29 -6.52
CA TYR A 18 1.75 16.59 -6.66
C TYR A 18 2.61 16.66 -7.93
N GLN A 19 2.52 17.78 -8.63
CA GLN A 19 3.25 18.05 -9.86
C GLN A 19 3.98 19.39 -9.70
N PRO A 20 5.19 19.40 -9.08
CA PRO A 20 5.92 20.64 -8.79
C PRO A 20 6.33 21.39 -10.06
N ILE A 21 6.68 20.63 -11.10
CA ILE A 21 7.02 21.12 -12.43
C ILE A 21 6.41 20.20 -13.47
N GLN A 22 6.24 20.68 -14.70
CA GLN A 22 5.62 19.94 -15.80
C GLN A 22 6.14 18.50 -15.95
N PRO A 23 7.46 18.22 -15.97
CA PRO A 23 7.94 16.86 -16.19
C PRO A 23 7.92 15.96 -14.95
N VAL A 24 7.66 16.47 -13.73
CA VAL A 24 7.76 15.69 -12.49
C VAL A 24 6.38 15.47 -11.89
N ARG A 25 6.00 14.21 -11.67
CA ARG A 25 4.81 13.86 -10.88
C ARG A 25 5.22 12.96 -9.72
N VAL A 26 4.69 13.25 -8.54
CA VAL A 26 4.89 12.46 -7.33
C VAL A 26 3.53 12.04 -6.81
N ASN A 27 3.38 10.78 -6.42
CA ASN A 27 2.20 10.25 -5.75
C ASN A 27 2.57 9.66 -4.41
N LEU A 28 1.72 9.91 -3.41
CA LEU A 28 1.79 9.34 -2.07
C LEU A 28 0.44 8.68 -1.77
N ASP A 29 0.47 7.40 -1.48
CA ASP A 29 -0.72 6.61 -1.17
C ASP A 29 -0.61 6.07 0.25
N TYR A 30 -1.64 6.28 1.06
CA TYR A 30 -1.79 5.70 2.39
C TYR A 30 -2.99 4.77 2.42
N ARG A 31 -2.80 3.55 2.95
CA ARG A 31 -3.87 2.58 3.22
C ARG A 31 -3.85 2.20 4.68
N PHE A 32 -4.99 2.31 5.35
CA PHE A 32 -5.23 1.84 6.70
C PHE A 32 -6.20 0.66 6.69
N VAL A 33 -5.88 -0.36 7.47
CA VAL A 33 -6.75 -1.52 7.72
C VAL A 33 -6.87 -1.70 9.23
N GLY A 34 -8.10 -1.64 9.73
CA GLY A 34 -8.45 -1.84 11.12
C GLY A 34 -8.23 -3.29 11.58
N ALA A 35 -8.18 -3.47 12.90
CA ALA A 35 -7.99 -4.79 13.49
C ALA A 35 -9.13 -5.75 13.10
N ARG A 36 -8.80 -7.02 12.89
CA ARG A 36 -9.78 -8.06 12.55
C ARG A 36 -9.61 -9.28 13.46
N ASN A 37 -10.74 -9.88 13.80
CA ASN A 37 -10.78 -11.16 14.50
C ASN A 37 -10.92 -12.27 13.47
N ASN A 38 -9.97 -13.21 13.45
CA ASN A 38 -9.93 -14.26 12.43
C ASN A 38 -10.98 -15.38 12.65
N ASN A 39 -11.64 -15.42 13.82
CA ASN A 39 -12.58 -16.49 14.17
C ASN A 39 -13.84 -16.00 14.92
N ALA A 40 -14.96 -16.71 14.74
CA ALA A 40 -16.26 -16.42 15.36
C ALA A 40 -16.27 -16.58 16.90
N ASN A 41 -15.22 -17.18 17.47
CA ASN A 41 -15.07 -17.45 18.90
C ASN A 41 -14.24 -16.39 19.66
N ASN A 42 -13.76 -15.34 18.99
CA ASN A 42 -13.07 -14.21 19.64
C ASN A 42 -11.83 -14.61 20.48
N ASP A 43 -11.09 -15.64 20.03
CA ASP A 43 -9.85 -16.08 20.67
C ASP A 43 -8.76 -15.01 20.59
N ARG A 44 -8.17 -14.68 21.75
CA ARG A 44 -7.11 -13.66 21.87
C ARG A 44 -5.86 -13.97 21.02
N GLY A 45 -5.60 -15.25 20.72
CA GLY A 45 -4.45 -15.70 19.93
C GLY A 45 -4.61 -15.56 18.40
N GLN A 46 -5.73 -15.05 17.91
CA GLN A 46 -6.06 -14.94 16.46
C GLN A 46 -6.48 -13.51 16.07
N LYS A 47 -6.01 -12.50 16.82
CA LYS A 47 -6.19 -11.08 16.51
C LYS A 47 -5.10 -10.61 15.55
N SER A 48 -5.48 -10.22 14.34
CA SER A 48 -4.62 -9.45 13.45
C SER A 48 -4.80 -7.99 13.82
N GLY A 49 -3.74 -7.35 14.31
CA GLY A 49 -3.73 -5.92 14.66
C GLY A 49 -4.05 -5.01 13.47
N SER A 50 -4.38 -3.75 13.75
CA SER A 50 -4.51 -2.74 12.70
C SER A 50 -3.15 -2.39 12.11
N PHE A 51 -3.11 -2.03 10.84
CA PHE A 51 -1.89 -1.60 10.17
C PHE A 51 -2.15 -0.46 9.19
N GLY A 52 -1.12 0.35 8.98
CA GLY A 52 -1.07 1.38 7.96
C GLY A 52 0.12 1.13 7.03
N VAL A 53 -0.08 1.33 5.73
CA VAL A 53 0.96 1.19 4.70
C VAL A 53 1.02 2.47 3.90
N ILE A 54 2.23 2.99 3.70
CA ILE A 54 2.48 4.15 2.84
C ILE A 54 3.27 3.69 1.63
N ASN A 55 2.81 4.06 0.45
CA ASN A 55 3.49 3.85 -0.83
C ASN A 55 3.79 5.21 -1.44
N ILE A 56 4.94 5.32 -2.11
CA ILE A 56 5.35 6.53 -2.81
C ILE A 56 5.81 6.17 -4.22
N SER A 57 5.44 6.99 -5.20
CA SER A 57 5.91 6.87 -6.57
C SER A 57 6.26 8.23 -7.16
N ALA A 58 7.19 8.22 -8.11
CA ALA A 58 7.55 9.41 -8.88
C ALA A 58 7.79 9.04 -10.33
N THR A 59 7.42 9.94 -11.23
CA THR A 59 7.73 9.87 -12.66
C THR A 59 8.43 11.16 -13.09
N TYR A 60 9.37 11.03 -14.02
CA TYR A 60 10.05 12.15 -14.64
C TYR A 60 10.07 11.99 -16.16
N ASP A 61 9.49 12.97 -16.87
CA ASP A 61 9.55 13.07 -18.32
C ASP A 61 10.92 13.62 -18.73
N VAL A 62 11.79 12.74 -19.22
CA VAL A 62 13.13 13.11 -19.72
C VAL A 62 13.01 13.83 -21.05
N THR A 63 12.10 13.36 -21.90
CA THR A 63 11.71 13.97 -23.17
C THR A 63 10.22 13.71 -23.41
N ASN A 64 9.65 14.25 -24.49
CA ASN A 64 8.26 13.96 -24.88
C ASN A 64 7.99 12.47 -25.16
N GLN A 65 9.02 11.65 -25.36
CA GLN A 65 8.91 10.23 -25.69
C GLN A 65 9.45 9.31 -24.58
N TRP A 66 10.30 9.83 -23.69
CA TRP A 66 10.99 9.05 -22.67
C TRP A 66 10.61 9.52 -21.28
N GLN A 67 10.10 8.59 -20.47
CA GLN A 67 9.77 8.81 -19.06
C GLN A 67 10.52 7.78 -18.21
N VAL A 68 11.07 8.21 -17.09
CA VAL A 68 11.59 7.32 -16.05
C VAL A 68 10.62 7.30 -14.87
N TYR A 69 10.48 6.16 -14.21
CA TYR A 69 9.62 6.03 -13.05
C TYR A 69 10.29 5.23 -11.93
N GLY A 70 9.91 5.56 -10.71
CA GLY A 70 10.29 4.84 -9.50
C GLY A 70 9.12 4.72 -8.55
N ARG A 71 9.04 3.60 -7.83
CA ARG A 71 8.00 3.35 -6.82
C ARG A 71 8.57 2.56 -5.66
N ILE A 72 8.21 2.96 -4.45
CA ILE A 72 8.51 2.24 -3.21
C ILE A 72 7.19 1.90 -2.54
N ASP A 73 6.92 0.61 -2.41
CA ASP A 73 5.78 0.10 -1.67
C ASP A 73 6.20 -0.27 -0.25
N ASN A 74 5.31 0.03 0.71
CA ASN A 74 5.56 -0.15 2.13
C ASN A 74 6.82 0.60 2.59
N LEU A 75 6.82 1.93 2.40
CA LEU A 75 7.93 2.85 2.65
C LEU A 75 8.56 2.66 4.04
N PHE A 76 7.73 2.46 5.06
CA PHE A 76 8.14 2.27 6.46
C PHE A 76 8.39 0.80 6.84
N ASN A 77 8.36 -0.12 5.87
CA ASN A 77 8.68 -1.53 6.07
C ASN A 77 7.81 -2.19 7.15
N GLN A 78 6.51 -1.85 7.15
CA GLN A 78 5.55 -2.35 8.11
C GLN A 78 5.39 -3.86 7.93
N ARG A 79 5.62 -4.62 9.01
CA ARG A 79 5.36 -6.06 9.03
C ARG A 79 3.90 -6.27 9.43
N TYR A 80 3.06 -6.63 8.47
CA TYR A 80 1.65 -6.94 8.70
C TYR A 80 1.28 -8.26 8.03
N GLU A 81 0.43 -9.03 8.70
CA GLU A 81 -0.13 -10.28 8.16
C GLU A 81 -1.50 -9.99 7.54
N GLU A 82 -1.55 -9.77 6.23
CA GLU A 82 -2.83 -9.60 5.52
C GLU A 82 -3.59 -10.94 5.42
N ILE A 83 -2.96 -12.08 5.69
CA ILE A 83 -3.57 -13.39 5.95
C ILE A 83 -2.61 -14.15 6.89
N LEU A 84 -3.07 -14.73 8.00
CA LEU A 84 -2.25 -15.70 8.75
C LEU A 84 -1.75 -16.73 7.71
N THR A 85 -0.44 -17.03 7.71
CA THR A 85 0.25 -17.95 6.77
C THR A 85 0.65 -17.46 5.36
N PHE A 86 0.30 -16.24 4.91
CA PHE A 86 0.84 -15.67 3.66
C PHE A 86 1.49 -14.31 3.89
N GLY A 87 2.82 -14.27 3.76
CA GLY A 87 3.61 -13.06 4.01
C GLY A 87 3.32 -11.97 2.98
N THR A 88 2.89 -10.81 3.45
CA THR A 88 2.80 -9.60 2.62
C THR A 88 4.21 -9.04 2.37
N PRO A 89 4.48 -8.38 1.22
CA PRO A 89 5.81 -7.86 0.91
C PRO A 89 6.31 -6.89 2.00
N ILE A 90 7.48 -7.18 2.56
CA ILE A 90 8.09 -6.44 3.68
C ILE A 90 8.43 -5.00 3.27
N ARG A 91 8.94 -4.81 2.05
CA ARG A 91 9.10 -3.54 1.31
C ARG A 91 9.51 -3.89 -0.11
N SER A 92 8.97 -3.19 -1.10
CA SER A 92 9.32 -3.44 -2.51
C SER A 92 9.73 -2.14 -3.18
N ILE A 93 10.76 -2.21 -4.03
CA ILE A 93 11.26 -1.08 -4.80
C ILE A 93 11.19 -1.45 -6.28
N PHE A 94 10.56 -0.59 -7.07
CA PHE A 94 10.40 -0.73 -8.51
C PHE A 94 10.96 0.50 -9.20
N GLY A 95 11.50 0.30 -10.39
CA GLY A 95 11.90 1.40 -11.26
C GLY A 95 12.01 0.93 -12.69
N GLY A 96 11.87 1.86 -13.63
CA GLY A 96 11.97 1.53 -15.04
C GLY A 96 11.90 2.75 -15.94
N VAL A 97 11.97 2.47 -17.23
CA VAL A 97 11.89 3.45 -18.30
C VAL A 97 10.69 3.10 -19.16
N LYS A 98 9.95 4.12 -19.58
CA LYS A 98 8.81 4.03 -20.48
C LYS A 98 9.11 4.86 -21.73
N PHE A 99 8.93 4.24 -22.89
CA PHE A 99 8.98 4.91 -24.19
C PHE A 99 7.57 5.01 -24.77
N THR A 100 7.22 6.17 -25.35
CA THR A 100 5.94 6.42 -26.01
C THR A 100 6.21 7.03 -27.39
N TYR A 101 5.60 6.48 -28.44
CA TYR A 101 5.74 6.89 -29.85
C TYR A 101 4.40 7.40 -30.39
#